data_AF-A0A0M0GHV8-F1
#
_entry.id   AF-A0A0M0GHV8-F1
#
_cell.length_a   1.000
_cell.length_b   1.000
_cell.length_c   1.000
_cell.angle_alpha   90.00
_cell.angle_beta   90.00
_cell.angle_gamma   90.00
#
_symmetry.space_group_name_H-M   'P 1'
#
loop_
_entity.id
_entity.type
_entity.pdbx_description
1 polymer ?
#
loop_
_entity_poly.entity_id
_entity_poly.type
_entity_poly.pdbx_seq_one_letter_code
_entity_poly.pdbx_strand_id
1 'polypeptide(L)'
;MIILSNNQNKPGASSFFGVQREIYSALEASPETHHYDSMHELLFEILLRENIIKAARQLHASRVEFAPFNTSRFNPRIWRKTRYGYLLDPYVLPSDAIMDVFTNSWEYAFECTTAIVLIFYKAVLDSISVSRFNTLFQGLLVWDWNYDYDLSIVTKRGRNFIPGDVVYFYNPDYDHPVWTGENSVFLGGGMFFGHGVGMETEAGMIRALNTLRKPGATRDAYLISQHSRLNVKYLSQFAKRPLSIA
;
A
#
# COMPACT_ATOMS: atom_id res chain seq x y z
N MET A 1 -20.82 -2.13 6.10
CA MET A 1 -21.99 -2.38 5.21
C MET A 1 -21.79 -1.65 3.90
N ILE A 2 -21.96 -2.32 2.75
CA ILE A 2 -21.91 -1.71 1.42
C ILE A 2 -23.28 -1.17 1.02
N ILE A 3 -23.30 0.04 0.49
CA ILE A 3 -24.47 0.70 -0.11
C ILE A 3 -24.10 1.21 -1.50
N LEU A 4 -24.88 0.81 -2.50
CA LEU A 4 -24.81 1.37 -3.85
C LEU A 4 -25.88 2.44 -4.03
N SER A 5 -25.54 3.56 -4.67
CA SER A 5 -26.50 4.62 -5.01
C SER A 5 -27.57 4.13 -6.00
N ASN A 6 -28.68 4.88 -6.09
CA ASN A 6 -29.75 4.68 -7.08
C ASN A 6 -30.43 3.29 -7.06
N ASN A 7 -30.62 2.70 -5.88
CA ASN A 7 -31.28 1.39 -5.70
C ASN A 7 -30.61 0.23 -6.47
N GLN A 8 -29.31 0.35 -6.79
CA GLN A 8 -28.58 -0.78 -7.36
C GLN A 8 -28.45 -1.91 -6.34
N ASN A 9 -28.76 -3.13 -6.77
CA ASN A 9 -28.55 -4.31 -5.94
C ASN A 9 -27.06 -4.62 -5.86
N LYS A 10 -26.52 -4.70 -4.64
CA LYS A 10 -25.16 -5.19 -4.42
C LYS A 10 -25.10 -6.71 -4.69
N PRO A 11 -23.94 -7.24 -5.12
CA PRO A 11 -23.80 -8.66 -5.37
C PRO A 11 -23.80 -9.50 -4.08
N GLY A 12 -24.05 -10.79 -4.21
CA GLY A 12 -23.78 -11.74 -3.12
C GLY A 12 -22.29 -11.99 -2.95
N ALA A 13 -21.85 -12.36 -1.74
CA ALA A 13 -20.44 -12.72 -1.50
C ALA A 13 -19.96 -13.91 -2.36
N SER A 14 -20.89 -14.74 -2.86
CA SER A 14 -20.62 -15.84 -3.79
C SER A 14 -20.13 -15.39 -5.17
N SER A 15 -20.35 -14.13 -5.56
CA SER A 15 -19.87 -13.55 -6.81
C SER A 15 -18.35 -13.32 -6.84
N PHE A 16 -17.68 -13.39 -5.69
CA PHE A 16 -16.25 -13.17 -5.55
C PHE A 16 -15.53 -14.44 -5.09
N PHE A 17 -14.22 -14.53 -5.31
CA PHE A 17 -13.39 -15.67 -4.91
C PHE A 17 -12.08 -15.21 -4.29
N GLY A 18 -11.45 -16.08 -3.49
CA GLY A 18 -10.15 -15.80 -2.85
C GLY A 18 -10.13 -14.46 -2.11
N VAL A 19 -9.06 -13.70 -2.32
CA VAL A 19 -8.84 -12.40 -1.65
C VAL A 19 -9.94 -11.38 -1.94
N GLN A 20 -10.56 -11.40 -3.13
CA GLN A 20 -11.67 -10.51 -3.45
C GLN A 20 -12.90 -10.79 -2.57
N ARG A 21 -13.18 -12.07 -2.26
CA ARG A 21 -14.26 -12.45 -1.34
C ARG A 21 -13.96 -12.01 0.09
N GLU A 22 -12.71 -12.11 0.52
CA GLU A 22 -12.28 -11.64 1.84
C GLU A 22 -12.42 -10.12 1.97
N ILE A 23 -11.98 -9.37 0.95
CA ILE A 23 -12.16 -7.91 0.87
C ILE A 23 -13.64 -7.55 0.92
N TYR A 24 -14.47 -8.17 0.06
CA TYR A 24 -15.90 -7.89 0.01
C TYR A 24 -16.59 -8.17 1.35
N SER A 25 -16.28 -9.31 1.97
CA SER A 25 -16.84 -9.68 3.28
C SER A 25 -16.42 -8.72 4.38
N ALA A 26 -15.17 -8.23 4.35
CA ALA A 26 -14.68 -7.23 5.29
C ALA A 26 -15.36 -5.86 5.11
N LEU A 27 -15.61 -5.43 3.88
CA LEU A 27 -16.40 -4.22 3.58
C LEU A 27 -17.85 -4.35 4.10
N GLU A 28 -18.48 -5.50 3.86
CA GLU A 28 -19.83 -5.79 4.34
C GLU A 28 -19.92 -5.78 5.86
N ALA A 29 -19.01 -6.50 6.53
CA ALA A 29 -18.96 -6.62 7.99
C ALA A 29 -18.43 -5.35 8.70
N SER A 30 -17.87 -4.40 7.96
CA SER A 30 -17.34 -3.16 8.52
C SER A 30 -18.44 -2.37 9.26
N PRO A 31 -18.15 -1.81 10.44
CA PRO A 31 -19.05 -0.90 11.14
C PRO A 31 -19.23 0.44 10.40
N GLU A 32 -18.29 0.78 9.51
CA GLU A 32 -18.45 1.91 8.60
C GLU A 32 -19.34 1.50 7.42
N THR A 33 -20.17 2.45 6.99
CA THR A 33 -20.90 2.32 5.73
C THR A 33 -20.00 2.73 4.58
N HIS A 34 -19.86 1.83 3.60
CA HIS A 34 -19.10 2.04 2.37
C HIS A 34 -20.07 2.37 1.25
N HIS A 35 -20.11 3.64 0.87
CA HIS A 35 -20.99 4.15 -0.17
C HIS A 35 -20.25 4.19 -1.51
N TYR A 36 -20.93 3.71 -2.56
CA TYR A 36 -20.44 3.77 -3.93
C TYR A 36 -21.51 4.32 -4.85
N ASP A 37 -21.11 5.16 -5.81
CA ASP A 37 -22.02 5.73 -6.79
C ASP A 37 -22.43 4.72 -7.87
N SER A 38 -21.66 3.64 -8.03
CA SER A 38 -21.93 2.60 -9.00
C SER A 38 -21.30 1.25 -8.63
N MET A 39 -21.82 0.18 -9.23
CA MET A 39 -21.17 -1.14 -9.22
C MET A 39 -19.70 -1.07 -9.68
N HIS A 40 -19.39 -0.24 -10.67
CA HIS A 40 -18.03 -0.07 -11.18
C HIS A 40 -17.06 0.38 -10.08
N GLU A 41 -17.47 1.34 -9.26
CA GLU A 41 -16.64 1.88 -8.17
C GLU A 41 -16.38 0.83 -7.08
N LEU A 42 -17.41 0.06 -6.70
CA LEU A 42 -17.27 -1.06 -5.76
C LEU A 42 -16.28 -2.12 -6.29
N LEU A 43 -16.44 -2.53 -7.54
CA LEU A 43 -15.54 -3.51 -8.16
C LEU A 43 -14.12 -2.96 -8.29
N PHE A 44 -13.98 -1.65 -8.52
CA PHE A 44 -12.67 -1.00 -8.54
C PHE A 44 -12.00 -0.99 -7.16
N GLU A 45 -12.74 -0.75 -6.07
CA GLU A 45 -12.18 -0.86 -4.71
C GLU A 45 -11.62 -2.27 -4.44
N ILE A 46 -12.40 -3.30 -4.78
CA ILE A 46 -12.00 -4.70 -4.57
C ILE A 46 -10.74 -5.01 -5.39
N LEU A 47 -10.70 -4.62 -6.67
CA LEU A 47 -9.53 -4.78 -7.54
C LEU A 47 -8.30 -4.05 -7.00
N LEU A 48 -8.46 -2.79 -6.60
CA LEU A 48 -7.35 -1.97 -6.12
C LEU A 48 -6.75 -2.56 -4.84
N ARG A 49 -7.59 -2.97 -3.88
CA ARG A 49 -7.14 -3.63 -2.64
C ARG A 49 -6.43 -4.95 -2.91
N GLU A 50 -6.96 -5.77 -3.81
CA GLU A 50 -6.27 -6.99 -4.24
C GLU A 50 -4.90 -6.68 -4.84
N ASN A 51 -4.79 -5.65 -5.69
CA ASN A 51 -3.52 -5.25 -6.28
C ASN A 51 -2.53 -4.67 -5.25
N ILE A 52 -3.00 -3.99 -4.20
CA ILE A 52 -2.14 -3.58 -3.07
C ILE A 52 -1.55 -4.80 -2.37
N ILE A 53 -2.38 -5.80 -2.04
CA ILE A 53 -1.93 -7.04 -1.40
C ILE A 53 -0.95 -7.79 -2.30
N LYS A 54 -1.24 -7.85 -3.60
CA LYS A 54 -0.36 -8.48 -4.60
C LYS A 54 0.98 -7.77 -4.68
N ALA A 55 1.01 -6.44 -4.76
CA ALA A 55 2.24 -5.65 -4.79
C ALA A 55 3.06 -5.84 -3.51
N ALA A 56 2.42 -5.88 -2.33
CA ALA A 56 3.09 -6.18 -1.07
C ALA A 56 3.78 -7.56 -1.07
N ARG A 57 3.06 -8.60 -1.53
CA ARG A 57 3.63 -9.96 -1.67
C ARG A 57 4.77 -10.01 -2.69
N GLN A 58 4.65 -9.28 -3.80
CA GLN A 58 5.70 -9.18 -4.81
C GLN A 58 6.95 -8.50 -4.26
N LEU A 59 6.79 -7.41 -3.49
CA LEU A 59 7.91 -6.72 -2.87
C LEU A 59 8.59 -7.62 -1.84
N HIS A 60 7.82 -8.33 -1.01
CA HIS A 60 8.36 -9.30 -0.05
C HIS A 60 9.19 -10.41 -0.72
N ALA A 61 8.72 -10.92 -1.86
CA ALA A 61 9.40 -11.98 -2.62
C ALA A 61 10.57 -11.46 -3.48
N SER A 62 10.81 -10.15 -3.50
CA SER A 62 11.83 -9.50 -4.32
C SER A 62 13.20 -9.50 -3.63
N ARG A 63 14.20 -8.89 -4.29
CA ARG A 63 15.54 -8.65 -3.72
C ARG A 63 15.74 -7.22 -3.22
N VAL A 64 14.64 -6.46 -3.06
CA VAL A 64 14.72 -5.12 -2.47
C VAL A 64 15.16 -5.27 -1.01
N GLU A 65 16.15 -4.48 -0.61
CA GLU A 65 16.62 -4.45 0.77
C GLU A 65 16.03 -3.29 1.56
N PHE A 66 16.03 -3.41 2.88
CA PHE A 66 15.75 -2.28 3.76
C PHE A 66 16.99 -1.39 3.87
N ALA A 67 16.83 -0.07 3.66
CA ALA A 67 17.91 0.88 3.88
C ALA A 67 17.42 2.29 4.28
N PRO A 68 18.04 2.93 5.29
CA PRO A 68 17.84 4.36 5.56
C PRO A 68 18.38 5.24 4.42
N PHE A 69 18.06 6.54 4.43
CA PHE A 69 18.34 7.43 3.30
C PHE A 69 19.81 7.52 2.88
N ASN A 70 20.72 7.52 3.85
CA ASN A 70 22.16 7.62 3.58
C ASN A 70 22.67 6.44 2.75
N THR A 71 22.20 5.22 3.02
CA THR A 71 22.60 3.98 2.34
C THR A 71 21.59 3.47 1.33
N SER A 72 20.46 4.16 1.16
CA SER A 72 19.45 3.79 0.17
C SER A 72 19.99 3.89 -1.25
N ARG A 73 19.40 3.09 -2.13
CA ARG A 73 19.75 2.99 -3.56
C ARG A 73 18.49 2.77 -4.39
N PHE A 74 18.50 3.34 -5.58
CA PHE A 74 17.55 3.10 -6.66
C PHE A 74 18.36 2.94 -7.94
N ASN A 75 17.82 2.26 -8.95
CA ASN A 75 18.48 2.08 -10.24
C ASN A 75 18.92 3.44 -10.84
N PRO A 76 20.23 3.71 -10.97
CA PRO A 76 20.74 5.03 -11.34
C PRO A 76 20.47 5.40 -12.80
N ARG A 77 20.02 4.45 -13.63
CA ARG A 77 19.58 4.73 -15.01
C ARG A 77 18.18 5.33 -15.08
N ILE A 78 17.42 5.22 -13.99
CA ILE A 78 16.00 5.64 -13.92
C ILE A 78 15.84 6.76 -12.91
N TRP A 79 16.59 6.71 -11.81
CA TRP A 79 16.40 7.59 -10.67
C TRP A 79 17.68 8.36 -10.33
N ARG A 80 17.53 9.65 -10.09
CA ARG A 80 18.59 10.51 -9.58
C ARG A 80 18.38 10.79 -8.10
N LYS A 81 19.32 10.36 -7.25
CA LYS A 81 19.33 10.71 -5.82
C LYS A 81 19.55 12.22 -5.66
N THR A 82 18.68 12.87 -4.91
CA THR A 82 18.76 14.30 -4.53
C THR A 82 18.76 14.41 -3.01
N ARG A 83 18.86 15.63 -2.46
CA ARG A 83 18.66 15.85 -1.01
C ARG A 83 17.21 15.64 -0.53
N TYR A 84 16.25 15.53 -1.45
CA TYR A 84 14.81 15.43 -1.16
C TYR A 84 14.23 14.04 -1.47
N GLY A 85 15.03 13.12 -2.02
CA GLY A 85 14.58 11.81 -2.46
C GLY A 85 15.11 11.42 -3.83
N TYR A 86 14.47 10.42 -4.43
CA TYR A 86 14.83 9.90 -5.75
C TYR A 86 13.92 10.50 -6.82
N LEU A 87 14.51 11.36 -7.66
CA LEU A 87 13.80 12.00 -8.75
C LEU A 87 13.86 11.12 -9.99
N LEU A 88 12.70 10.85 -10.58
CA LEU A 88 12.58 10.12 -11.85
C LEU A 88 13.24 10.91 -13.00
N ASP A 89 13.98 10.21 -13.84
CA ASP A 89 14.50 10.77 -15.09
C ASP A 89 13.34 11.21 -16.00
N PRO A 90 13.35 12.45 -16.53
CA PRO A 90 12.23 13.00 -17.30
C PRO A 90 11.95 12.25 -18.61
N TYR A 91 12.87 11.40 -19.08
CA TYR A 91 12.71 10.60 -20.28
C TYR A 91 12.26 9.16 -20.00
N VAL A 92 12.10 8.76 -18.73
CA VAL A 92 11.59 7.45 -18.35
C VAL A 92 10.11 7.54 -18.00
N LEU A 93 9.31 6.62 -18.53
CA LEU A 93 7.89 6.55 -18.21
C LEU A 93 7.69 6.13 -16.74
N PRO A 94 6.76 6.78 -16.00
CA PRO A 94 6.45 6.41 -14.62
C PRO A 94 6.09 4.93 -14.46
N SER A 95 5.34 4.36 -15.40
CA SER A 95 5.00 2.94 -15.41
C SER A 95 6.22 2.04 -15.40
N ASP A 96 7.21 2.38 -16.23
CA ASP A 96 8.42 1.57 -16.40
C ASP A 96 9.31 1.68 -15.16
N ALA A 97 9.42 2.89 -14.61
CA ALA A 97 10.16 3.15 -13.38
C ALA A 97 9.60 2.38 -12.18
N ILE A 98 8.27 2.36 -12.03
CA ILE A 98 7.60 1.59 -10.96
C ILE A 98 7.76 0.09 -11.20
N MET A 99 7.62 -0.40 -12.43
CA MET A 99 7.85 -1.81 -12.75
C MET A 99 9.30 -2.24 -12.51
N ASP A 100 10.28 -1.36 -12.72
CA ASP A 100 11.70 -1.62 -12.52
C ASP A 100 12.02 -1.96 -11.06
N VAL A 101 11.35 -1.31 -10.09
CA VAL A 101 11.50 -1.62 -8.65
C VAL A 101 11.23 -3.09 -8.35
N PHE A 102 10.23 -3.69 -9.00
CA PHE A 102 9.83 -5.08 -8.73
C PHE A 102 10.61 -6.08 -9.59
N THR A 103 11.03 -5.69 -10.80
CA THR A 103 11.68 -6.59 -11.77
C THR A 103 13.20 -6.59 -11.65
N ASN A 104 13.82 -5.43 -11.39
CA ASN A 104 15.25 -5.24 -11.15
C ASN A 104 15.53 -4.93 -9.67
N SER A 105 14.76 -5.57 -8.78
CA SER A 105 14.72 -5.29 -7.34
C SER A 105 16.06 -5.28 -6.60
N TRP A 106 17.09 -5.95 -7.10
CA TRP A 106 18.44 -5.93 -6.50
C TRP A 106 19.10 -4.54 -6.56
N GLU A 107 18.70 -3.68 -7.50
CA GLU A 107 19.17 -2.28 -7.62
C GLU A 107 18.57 -1.35 -6.55
N TYR A 108 17.66 -1.85 -5.72
CA TYR A 108 16.83 -1.03 -4.84
C TYR A 108 17.02 -1.39 -3.36
N ALA A 109 17.13 -0.34 -2.54
CA ALA A 109 16.97 -0.44 -1.10
C ALA A 109 16.43 0.87 -0.53
N PHE A 110 15.40 0.77 0.32
CA PHE A 110 14.69 1.91 0.88
C PHE A 110 13.98 1.54 2.19
N GLU A 111 13.47 2.55 2.89
CA GLU A 111 12.77 2.38 4.17
C GLU A 111 11.28 2.05 4.01
N CYS A 112 10.60 1.74 5.11
CA CYS A 112 9.25 1.16 5.09
C CYS A 112 8.18 2.10 4.52
N THR A 113 8.32 3.42 4.69
CA THR A 113 7.37 4.40 4.15
C THR A 113 7.44 4.48 2.62
N THR A 114 8.66 4.58 2.10
CA THR A 114 8.94 4.53 0.66
C THR A 114 8.41 3.23 0.04
N ALA A 115 8.54 2.10 0.75
CA ALA A 115 7.98 0.83 0.31
C ALA A 115 6.46 0.88 0.14
N ILE A 116 5.73 1.50 1.06
CA ILE A 116 4.27 1.68 0.93
C ILE A 116 3.91 2.55 -0.27
N VAL A 117 4.61 3.67 -0.48
CA VAL A 117 4.36 4.56 -1.62
C VAL A 117 4.55 3.80 -2.95
N LEU A 118 5.62 3.00 -3.06
CA LEU A 118 5.88 2.18 -4.25
C LEU A 118 4.86 1.04 -4.44
N ILE A 119 4.38 0.44 -3.35
CA ILE A 119 3.27 -0.53 -3.38
C ILE A 119 1.98 0.12 -3.90
N PHE A 120 1.65 1.32 -3.43
CA PHE A 120 0.49 2.06 -3.92
C PHE A 120 0.62 2.41 -5.40
N TYR A 121 1.76 2.92 -5.84
CA TYR A 121 1.99 3.17 -7.26
C TYR A 121 1.82 1.90 -8.10
N LYS A 122 2.40 0.78 -7.66
CA LYS A 122 2.27 -0.50 -8.37
C LYS A 122 0.82 -0.97 -8.44
N ALA A 123 0.08 -0.85 -7.34
CA ALA A 123 -1.31 -1.24 -7.26
C ALA A 123 -2.21 -0.38 -8.15
N VAL A 124 -1.97 0.93 -8.21
CA VAL A 124 -2.68 1.85 -9.10
C VAL A 124 -2.34 1.52 -10.55
N LEU A 125 -1.07 1.35 -10.91
CA LEU A 125 -0.63 0.95 -12.25
C LEU A 125 -1.32 -0.33 -12.75
N ASP A 126 -1.51 -1.31 -11.86
CA ASP A 126 -2.20 -2.55 -12.22
C ASP A 126 -3.72 -2.40 -12.37
N SER A 127 -4.30 -1.36 -11.76
CA SER A 127 -5.75 -1.11 -11.70
C SER A 127 -6.25 -0.15 -12.78
N ILE A 128 -5.41 0.79 -13.25
CA ILE A 128 -5.79 1.84 -14.22
C ILE A 128 -5.11 1.65 -15.58
N SER A 129 -5.49 2.41 -16.60
CA SER A 129 -4.76 2.35 -17.88
C SER A 129 -3.33 2.89 -17.75
N VAL A 130 -2.38 2.24 -18.42
CA VAL A 130 -0.96 2.64 -18.38
C VAL A 130 -0.77 4.08 -18.90
N SER A 131 -1.51 4.47 -19.93
CA SER A 131 -1.46 5.84 -20.45
C SER A 131 -1.96 6.87 -19.44
N ARG A 132 -3.02 6.56 -18.67
CA ARG A 132 -3.50 7.42 -17.58
C ARG A 132 -2.49 7.47 -16.44
N PHE A 133 -1.91 6.34 -16.06
CA PHE A 133 -0.84 6.29 -15.05
C PHE A 133 0.33 7.20 -15.41
N ASN A 134 0.84 7.10 -16.63
CA ASN A 134 1.94 7.93 -17.14
C ASN A 134 1.57 9.40 -17.33
N THR A 135 0.28 9.73 -17.34
CA THR A 135 -0.20 11.13 -17.37
C THR A 135 -0.29 11.70 -15.96
N LEU A 136 -0.81 10.93 -15.01
CA LEU A 136 -0.99 11.36 -13.62
C LEU A 136 0.35 11.53 -12.91
N PHE A 137 1.24 10.54 -13.03
CA PHE A 137 2.41 10.44 -12.17
C PHE A 137 3.71 10.90 -12.86
N GLN A 138 3.66 12.00 -13.58
CA GLN A 138 4.84 12.55 -14.25
C GLN A 138 5.80 13.18 -13.24
N GLY A 139 7.11 12.97 -13.42
CA GLY A 139 8.12 13.65 -12.61
C GLY A 139 8.16 13.18 -11.14
N LEU A 140 7.92 11.89 -10.90
CA LEU A 140 7.94 11.29 -9.57
C LEU A 140 9.19 11.68 -8.77
N LEU A 141 8.98 12.09 -7.52
CA LEU A 141 10.01 12.23 -6.50
C LEU A 141 9.61 11.34 -5.33
N VAL A 142 10.35 10.25 -5.12
CA VAL A 142 10.01 9.22 -4.14
C VAL A 142 11.03 9.22 -3.01
N TRP A 143 10.54 9.47 -1.79
CA TRP A 143 11.22 9.18 -0.53
C TRP A 143 10.29 9.49 0.65
N ASP A 144 10.25 8.64 1.68
CA ASP A 144 9.35 8.81 2.83
C ASP A 144 7.88 8.95 2.34
N TRP A 145 7.06 9.80 2.97
CA TRP A 145 5.74 10.20 2.46
C TRP A 145 5.78 11.27 1.36
N ASN A 146 6.91 11.47 0.69
CA ASN A 146 6.91 12.28 -0.53
C ASN A 146 6.34 11.43 -1.66
N TYR A 147 5.12 11.76 -2.04
CA TYR A 147 4.37 11.11 -3.10
C TYR A 147 3.56 12.15 -3.88
N ASP A 148 3.24 11.81 -5.12
CA ASP A 148 2.37 12.61 -5.98
C ASP A 148 0.95 12.66 -5.41
N TYR A 149 0.40 13.86 -5.23
CA TYR A 149 -0.93 14.09 -4.67
C TYR A 149 -2.04 13.31 -5.37
N ASP A 150 -1.85 12.91 -6.63
CA ASP A 150 -2.77 12.04 -7.37
C ASP A 150 -2.91 10.62 -6.80
N LEU A 151 -2.04 10.16 -5.90
CA LEU A 151 -2.31 8.93 -5.14
C LEU A 151 -3.50 9.09 -4.20
N SER A 152 -3.77 10.31 -3.72
CA SER A 152 -4.92 10.63 -2.85
C SER A 152 -5.05 9.69 -1.64
N ILE A 153 -4.02 9.66 -0.80
CA ILE A 153 -3.98 8.82 0.41
C ILE A 153 -4.81 9.47 1.51
N VAL A 154 -5.74 8.71 2.09
CA VAL A 154 -6.63 9.13 3.17
C VAL A 154 -6.39 8.28 4.40
N THR A 155 -6.06 8.90 5.53
CA THR A 155 -5.89 8.22 6.81
C THR A 155 -7.09 8.46 7.72
N LYS A 156 -7.64 7.38 8.30
CA LYS A 156 -8.73 7.41 9.27
C LYS A 156 -8.32 6.73 10.56
N ARG A 157 -8.94 7.14 11.68
CA ARG A 157 -8.81 6.45 12.97
C ARG A 157 -9.75 5.24 13.01
N GLY A 158 -9.30 4.15 13.61
CA GLY A 158 -10.09 2.93 13.78
C GLY A 158 -9.32 1.64 13.46
N ARG A 159 -9.80 0.52 14.01
CA ARG A 159 -9.27 -0.84 13.82
C ARG A 159 -10.15 -1.73 12.94
N ASN A 160 -11.13 -1.16 12.26
CA ASN A 160 -11.96 -1.80 11.24
C ASN A 160 -11.17 -1.97 9.94
N PHE A 161 -10.08 -2.72 10.03
CA PHE A 161 -9.16 -2.96 8.92
C PHE A 161 -9.81 -3.82 7.86
N ILE A 162 -9.60 -3.42 6.62
CA ILE A 162 -10.03 -4.14 5.43
C ILE A 162 -8.76 -4.56 4.70
N PRO A 163 -8.66 -5.80 4.17
CA PRO A 163 -7.48 -6.21 3.43
C PRO A 163 -7.10 -5.17 2.36
N GLY A 164 -5.80 -4.88 2.27
CA GLY A 164 -5.25 -3.78 1.47
C GLY A 164 -5.10 -2.44 2.20
N ASP A 165 -5.59 -2.31 3.44
CA ASP A 165 -5.32 -1.14 4.28
C ASP A 165 -3.83 -1.06 4.64
N VAL A 166 -3.29 0.15 4.73
CA VAL A 166 -1.98 0.39 5.35
C VAL A 166 -2.19 0.80 6.79
N VAL A 167 -1.53 0.09 7.71
CA VAL A 167 -1.56 0.33 9.15
C VAL A 167 -0.16 0.69 9.65
N TYR A 168 -0.05 1.01 10.94
CA TYR A 168 1.22 1.36 11.53
C TYR A 168 1.41 0.65 12.88
N PHE A 169 2.54 -0.04 13.02
CA PHE A 169 3.00 -0.56 14.30
C PHE A 169 3.95 0.45 14.91
N TYR A 170 3.58 1.05 16.05
CA TYR A 170 4.42 2.01 16.74
C TYR A 170 5.32 1.31 17.74
N ASN A 171 6.61 1.64 17.74
CA ASN A 171 7.60 1.14 18.69
C ASN A 171 8.03 2.28 19.62
N PRO A 172 7.43 2.43 20.81
CA PRO A 172 7.63 3.62 21.64
C PRO A 172 9.03 3.73 22.27
N ASP A 173 9.75 2.61 22.40
CA ASP A 173 11.08 2.54 23.03
C ASP A 173 12.17 2.13 22.03
N TYR A 174 12.02 2.51 20.75
CA TYR A 174 13.00 2.24 19.70
C TYR A 174 14.43 2.69 20.05
N ASP A 175 15.43 1.98 19.53
CA ASP A 175 16.85 2.33 19.71
C ASP A 175 17.34 3.32 18.63
N HIS A 176 17.02 3.05 17.36
CA HIS A 176 17.38 3.91 16.22
C HIS A 176 16.12 4.49 15.57
N PRO A 177 16.11 5.77 15.13
CA PRO A 177 14.90 6.43 14.58
C PRO A 177 14.21 5.68 13.45
N VAL A 178 14.97 4.93 12.64
CA VAL A 178 14.42 4.09 11.56
C VAL A 178 13.47 3.00 12.06
N TRP A 179 13.54 2.66 13.35
CA TRP A 179 12.71 1.64 14.02
C TRP A 179 11.67 2.24 14.96
N THR A 180 11.33 3.53 14.80
CA THR A 180 10.22 4.18 15.52
C THR A 180 8.88 3.46 15.30
N GLY A 181 8.78 2.72 14.21
CA GLY A 181 7.67 1.83 13.93
C GLY A 181 7.80 1.23 12.56
N GLU A 182 6.73 0.59 12.11
CA GLU A 182 6.66 -0.07 10.81
C GLU A 182 5.32 0.22 10.15
N ASN A 183 5.36 0.85 8.98
CA ASN A 183 4.19 0.90 8.10
C ASN A 183 3.96 -0.50 7.51
N SER A 184 2.72 -0.96 7.47
CA SER A 184 2.44 -2.32 7.02
C SER A 184 1.14 -2.44 6.23
N VAL A 185 1.16 -3.26 5.19
CA VAL A 185 -0.05 -3.63 4.44
C VAL A 185 -0.77 -4.76 5.19
N PHE A 186 -2.03 -4.56 5.53
CA PHE A 186 -2.88 -5.63 6.06
C PHE A 186 -3.30 -6.58 4.93
N LEU A 187 -2.89 -7.84 5.01
CA LEU A 187 -3.06 -8.83 3.95
C LEU A 187 -4.39 -9.59 4.04
N GLY A 188 -5.14 -9.40 5.12
CA GLY A 188 -6.27 -10.27 5.51
C GLY A 188 -5.83 -11.40 6.44
N GLY A 189 -6.80 -12.09 7.05
CA GLY A 189 -6.54 -13.24 7.92
C GLY A 189 -5.64 -12.97 9.15
N GLY A 190 -5.52 -11.70 9.59
CA GLY A 190 -4.64 -11.32 10.71
C GLY A 190 -3.15 -11.19 10.34
N MET A 191 -2.82 -11.23 9.05
CA MET A 191 -1.45 -11.12 8.52
C MET A 191 -1.14 -9.72 7.99
N PHE A 192 0.11 -9.31 8.13
CA PHE A 192 0.63 -8.01 7.74
C PHE A 192 1.94 -8.19 6.96
N PHE A 193 2.23 -7.26 6.05
CA PHE A 193 3.54 -7.12 5.44
C PHE A 193 4.15 -5.77 5.83
N GLY A 194 5.30 -5.79 6.51
CA GLY A 194 6.17 -4.62 6.69
C GLY A 194 7.50 -4.85 5.98
N HIS A 195 7.99 -3.87 5.23
CA HIS A 195 9.24 -4.01 4.46
C HIS A 195 10.47 -4.33 5.33
N GLY A 196 10.55 -3.73 6.52
CA GLY A 196 11.65 -3.97 7.46
C GLY A 196 11.53 -5.25 8.28
N VAL A 197 10.36 -5.92 8.28
CA VAL A 197 10.06 -7.07 9.14
C VAL A 197 9.77 -8.35 8.35
N GLY A 198 9.04 -8.24 7.25
CA GLY A 198 8.52 -9.35 6.46
C GLY A 198 7.01 -9.54 6.59
N MET A 199 6.53 -10.75 6.34
CA MET A 199 5.12 -11.13 6.48
C MET A 199 4.85 -11.83 7.80
N GLU A 200 4.08 -11.21 8.69
CA GLU A 200 3.89 -11.68 10.05
C GLU A 200 2.47 -11.44 10.56
N THR A 201 2.11 -12.12 11.64
CA THR A 201 0.91 -11.81 12.44
C THR A 201 1.11 -10.50 13.23
N GLU A 202 0.04 -9.90 13.76
CA GLU A 202 0.15 -8.72 14.65
C GLU A 202 1.15 -8.97 15.80
N ALA A 203 1.07 -10.14 16.43
CA ALA A 203 2.00 -10.53 17.50
C ALA A 203 3.43 -10.75 16.99
N GLY A 204 3.61 -11.25 15.77
CA GLY A 204 4.92 -11.40 15.11
C GLY A 204 5.58 -10.05 14.85
N MET A 205 4.83 -9.10 14.27
CA MET A 205 5.27 -7.72 14.04
C MET A 205 5.71 -7.04 15.35
N ILE A 206 4.91 -7.16 16.41
CA ILE A 206 5.23 -6.61 17.74
C ILE A 206 6.50 -7.24 18.30
N ARG A 207 6.65 -8.57 18.23
CA ARG A 207 7.85 -9.26 18.70
C ARG A 207 9.09 -8.80 17.95
N ALA A 208 9.02 -8.68 16.62
CA ALA A 208 10.14 -8.23 15.80
C ALA A 208 10.60 -6.82 16.21
N LEU A 209 9.67 -5.86 16.30
CA LEU A 209 9.96 -4.48 16.70
C LEU A 209 10.50 -4.38 18.13
N ASN A 210 10.02 -5.24 19.04
CA ASN A 210 10.52 -5.26 20.41
C ASN A 210 11.99 -5.67 20.54
N THR A 211 12.57 -6.33 19.53
CA THR A 211 14.01 -6.64 19.49
C THR A 211 14.87 -5.44 19.09
N LEU A 212 14.25 -4.37 18.56
CA LEU A 212 14.90 -3.15 18.05
C LEU A 212 14.75 -1.96 19.01
N ARG A 213 14.53 -2.26 20.29
CA ARG A 213 14.37 -1.27 21.37
C ARG A 213 15.69 -1.00 22.07
N LYS A 214 15.78 0.18 22.68
CA LYS A 214 16.93 0.57 23.50
C LYS A 214 17.10 -0.35 24.73
N PRO A 215 18.32 -0.50 25.29
CA PRO A 215 18.54 -1.26 26.51
C PRO A 215 17.64 -0.79 27.66
N GLY A 216 17.03 -1.74 28.38
CA GLY A 216 16.13 -1.45 29.51
C GLY A 216 14.73 -0.94 29.12
N ALA A 217 14.32 -1.05 27.85
CA ALA A 217 12.97 -0.72 27.41
C ALA A 217 11.89 -1.51 28.17
N THR A 218 10.77 -0.83 28.47
CA THR A 218 9.66 -1.40 29.26
C THR A 218 8.31 -1.31 28.54
N ARG A 219 8.21 -0.54 27.45
CA ARG A 219 7.00 -0.41 26.65
C ARG A 219 7.12 -1.22 25.38
N ASP A 220 6.15 -2.10 25.15
CA ASP A 220 6.10 -2.90 23.94
C ASP A 220 5.59 -2.08 22.74
N ALA A 221 6.02 -2.48 21.55
CA ALA A 221 5.43 -2.04 20.31
C ALA A 221 3.95 -2.47 20.21
N TYR A 222 3.16 -1.71 19.48
CA TYR A 222 1.73 -2.01 19.32
C TYR A 222 1.17 -1.44 18.01
N LEU A 223 0.12 -2.08 17.51
CA LEU A 223 -0.62 -1.62 16.34
C LEU A 223 -1.54 -0.45 16.73
N ILE A 224 -1.30 0.72 16.14
CA ILE A 224 -2.11 1.90 16.44
C ILE A 224 -3.48 1.83 15.75
N SER A 225 -4.48 2.50 16.34
CA SER A 225 -5.85 2.54 15.83
C SER A 225 -6.00 3.52 14.67
N GLN A 226 -5.36 3.22 13.54
CA GLN A 226 -5.51 3.98 12.30
C GLN A 226 -5.25 3.10 11.07
N HIS A 227 -5.80 3.53 9.94
CA HIS A 227 -5.52 2.93 8.64
C HIS A 227 -5.53 3.99 7.52
N SER A 228 -4.67 3.79 6.52
CA SER A 228 -4.57 4.59 5.32
C SER A 228 -5.07 3.82 4.10
N ARG A 229 -5.81 4.50 3.22
CA ARG A 229 -6.43 3.96 2.01
C ARG A 229 -6.22 4.93 0.85
N LEU A 230 -6.32 4.44 -0.38
CA LEU A 230 -6.36 5.27 -1.58
C LEU A 230 -7.81 5.73 -1.86
N ASN A 231 -7.97 6.89 -2.48
CA ASN A 231 -9.28 7.42 -2.87
C ASN A 231 -9.84 6.67 -4.09
N VAL A 232 -10.66 5.64 -3.81
CA VAL A 232 -11.32 4.79 -4.81
C VAL A 232 -12.17 5.62 -5.78
N LYS A 233 -12.99 6.54 -5.27
CA LYS A 233 -13.88 7.37 -6.08
C LYS A 233 -13.10 8.15 -7.13
N TYR A 234 -11.99 8.77 -6.72
CA TYR A 234 -11.09 9.47 -7.63
C TYR A 234 -10.42 8.52 -8.64
N LEU A 235 -9.83 7.42 -8.19
CA LEU A 235 -9.00 6.57 -9.05
C LEU A 235 -9.83 5.71 -10.03
N SER A 236 -11.06 5.37 -9.68
CA SER A 236 -11.93 4.50 -10.50
C SER A 236 -12.20 5.07 -11.90
N GLN A 237 -12.24 6.39 -12.04
CA GLN A 237 -12.45 7.05 -13.34
C GLN A 237 -11.35 6.77 -14.38
N PHE A 238 -10.19 6.27 -13.94
CA PHE A 238 -9.05 5.95 -14.80
C PHE A 238 -8.92 4.46 -15.11
N ALA A 239 -9.86 3.63 -14.66
CA ALA A 239 -9.84 2.18 -14.88
C ALA A 239 -9.67 1.82 -16.37
N LYS A 240 -8.97 0.70 -16.65
CA LYS A 240 -8.68 0.21 -18.01
C LYS A 240 -9.95 0.07 -18.88
N ARG A 241 -11.06 -0.30 -18.24
CA ARG A 241 -12.39 -0.47 -18.82
C ARG A 241 -13.44 -0.42 -17.70
N PRO A 242 -14.73 -0.19 -18.02
CA PRO A 242 -15.81 -0.40 -17.08
C PRO A 242 -15.75 -1.83 -16.51
N LEU A 243 -15.88 -1.95 -15.19
CA LEU A 243 -15.90 -3.22 -14.49
C LEU A 243 -17.35 -3.67 -14.29
N SER A 244 -17.60 -4.96 -14.55
CA SER A 244 -18.88 -5.61 -14.32
C SER A 244 -18.65 -6.99 -13.73
N ILE A 245 -19.66 -7.52 -13.05
CA ILE A 245 -19.69 -8.92 -12.63
C ILE A 245 -20.00 -9.75 -13.87
N ALA A 246 -19.28 -10.86 -14.04
CA ALA A 246 -19.50 -11.81 -15.13
C ALA A 246 -20.77 -12.63 -14.92
#